data_AF-A0A452SEE7-F1
#
_entry.id   AF-A0A452SEE7-F1
#
_cell.length_a   1.000
_cell.length_b   1.000
_cell.length_c   1.000
_cell.angle_alpha   90.00
_cell.angle_beta   90.00
_cell.angle_gamma   90.00
#
_symmetry.space_group_name_H-M   'P 1'
#
loop_
_entity.id
_entity.type
_entity.pdbx_description
1 polymer ?
#
loop_
_entity_poly.entity_id
_entity_poly.type
_entity_poly.pdbx_seq_one_letter_code
_entity_poly.pdbx_strand_id
1 'polypeptide(L)'
;MAGDVNLFLTDLRDPSLGEIEVMIAEPSCRGKGFGTEAVLMMMSYGVTKLGLTKFEAKIGQGNEPSIRMFRKLHFEQVAVNSVFQEVTLRLTMNEHERQWLLEQTSHVEEKCYIDGSSESH
;
A
#
# COMPACT_ATOMS: atom_id res chain seq x y z
N MET A 1 -8.61 -12.68 11.44
CA MET A 1 -8.02 -11.56 10.68
C MET A 1 -6.72 -12.05 10.07
N ALA A 2 -6.51 -11.92 8.74
CA ALA A 2 -5.33 -12.47 8.06
C ALA A 2 -4.09 -11.56 8.15
N GLY A 3 -4.31 -10.26 8.36
CA GLY A 3 -3.30 -9.21 8.30
C GLY A 3 -3.97 -7.85 8.14
N ASP A 4 -3.16 -6.83 7.86
CA ASP A 4 -3.56 -5.44 7.71
C ASP A 4 -2.67 -4.68 6.71
N VAL A 5 -3.17 -3.54 6.25
CA VAL A 5 -2.46 -2.56 5.41
C VAL A 5 -2.69 -1.19 6.03
N ASN A 6 -1.63 -0.41 6.15
CA ASN A 6 -1.66 0.93 6.74
C ASN A 6 -1.11 1.94 5.74
N LEU A 7 -1.63 3.17 5.81
CA LEU A 7 -1.17 4.30 5.02
C LEU A 7 -0.95 5.50 5.94
N PHE A 8 0.30 5.91 6.10
CA PHE A 8 0.71 6.97 7.01
C PHE A 8 0.98 8.25 6.23
N LEU A 9 0.38 9.36 6.68
CA LEU A 9 0.53 10.70 6.11
C LEU A 9 1.35 11.57 7.05
N THR A 10 2.65 11.32 7.14
CA THR A 10 3.51 11.83 8.23
C THR A 10 4.38 13.02 7.82
N ASP A 11 4.75 13.18 6.55
CA ASP A 11 5.55 14.34 6.13
C ASP A 11 4.65 15.54 5.82
N LEU A 12 4.52 16.43 6.81
CA LEU A 12 3.75 17.67 6.68
C LEU A 12 4.29 18.62 5.59
N ARG A 13 5.52 18.42 5.12
CA ARG A 13 6.13 19.23 4.05
C ARG A 13 5.79 18.69 2.67
N ASP A 14 5.42 17.41 2.58
CA ASP A 14 4.98 16.76 1.34
C ASP A 14 3.67 15.99 1.58
N PRO A 15 2.51 16.67 1.65
CA PRO A 15 1.21 16.03 1.86
C PRO A 15 0.79 15.11 0.70
N SER A 16 1.55 15.09 -0.39
CA SER A 16 1.30 14.21 -1.54
C SER A 16 1.94 12.82 -1.39
N LEU A 17 2.74 12.62 -0.33
CA LEU A 17 3.42 11.38 -0.01
C LEU A 17 2.70 10.59 1.09
N GLY A 18 2.40 9.33 0.82
CA GLY A 18 1.96 8.37 1.84
C GLY A 18 2.98 7.23 2.03
N GLU A 19 3.28 6.89 3.28
CA GLU A 19 4.05 5.68 3.60
C GLU A 19 3.09 4.50 3.75
N ILE A 20 3.24 3.49 2.89
CA ILE A 20 2.40 2.30 2.85
C ILE A 20 3.11 1.11 3.50
N GLU A 21 2.39 0.45 4.40
CA GLU A 21 2.84 -0.74 5.11
C GLU A 21 1.81 -1.86 4.93
N VAL A 22 2.28 -3.10 4.79
CA VAL A 22 1.40 -4.27 4.73
C VAL A 22 2.00 -5.46 5.48
N MET A 23 1.17 -6.15 6.24
CA MET A 23 1.54 -7.35 6.98
C MET A 23 0.49 -8.44 6.77
N ILE A 24 0.93 -9.64 6.38
CA ILE A 24 0.10 -10.86 6.42
C ILE A 24 0.55 -11.70 7.62
N ALA A 25 -0.13 -11.47 8.74
CA ALA A 25 0.17 -12.11 10.02
C ALA A 25 -0.03 -13.62 9.93
N GLU A 26 -1.14 -14.07 9.33
CA GLU A 26 -1.52 -15.49 9.23
C GLU A 26 -0.65 -16.24 8.21
N PRO A 27 0.21 -17.19 8.62
CA PRO A 27 1.13 -17.89 7.72
C PRO A 27 0.42 -18.63 6.59
N SER A 28 -0.75 -19.22 6.87
CA SER A 28 -1.54 -19.94 5.87
C SER A 28 -2.13 -19.03 4.78
N CYS A 29 -2.11 -17.71 4.98
CA CYS A 29 -2.55 -16.70 4.01
C CYS A 29 -1.40 -16.13 3.15
N ARG A 30 -0.14 -16.41 3.49
CA ARG A 30 1.02 -15.88 2.76
C ARG A 30 1.15 -16.50 1.37
N GLY A 31 1.72 -15.75 0.42
CA GLY A 31 1.96 -16.23 -0.95
C GLY A 31 0.70 -16.38 -1.82
N LYS A 32 -0.47 -15.98 -1.33
CA LYS A 32 -1.76 -16.09 -2.04
C LYS A 32 -2.21 -14.79 -2.74
N GLY A 33 -1.39 -13.75 -2.70
CA GLY A 33 -1.70 -12.44 -3.32
C GLY A 33 -2.45 -11.45 -2.43
N PHE A 34 -2.87 -11.83 -1.21
CA PHE A 34 -3.63 -10.92 -0.32
C PHE A 34 -2.90 -9.62 0.01
N GLY A 35 -1.58 -9.66 0.24
CA GLY A 35 -0.80 -8.45 0.50
C GLY A 35 -0.75 -7.52 -0.70
N THR A 36 -0.62 -8.09 -1.91
CA THR A 36 -0.64 -7.34 -3.16
C THR A 36 -1.98 -6.63 -3.36
N GLU A 37 -3.07 -7.37 -3.18
CA GLU A 37 -4.43 -6.85 -3.34
C GLU A 37 -4.74 -5.72 -2.33
N ALA A 38 -4.36 -5.93 -1.06
CA ALA A 38 -4.54 -4.93 -0.01
C ALA A 38 -3.76 -3.63 -0.30
N VAL A 39 -2.52 -3.75 -0.79
CA VAL A 39 -1.69 -2.60 -1.17
C VAL A 39 -2.29 -1.86 -2.37
N LEU A 40 -2.73 -2.57 -3.41
CA LEU A 40 -3.36 -1.96 -4.59
C LEU A 40 -4.62 -1.17 -4.21
N MET A 41 -5.51 -1.76 -3.40
CA MET A 41 -6.71 -1.09 -2.92
C MET A 41 -6.38 0.17 -2.10
N MET A 42 -5.42 0.08 -1.17
CA MET A 42 -5.00 1.20 -0.34
C MET A 42 -4.36 2.33 -1.18
N MET A 43 -3.54 1.98 -2.17
CA MET A 43 -2.98 2.95 -3.11
C MET A 43 -4.05 3.62 -3.96
N SER A 44 -5.01 2.85 -4.47
CA SER A 44 -6.13 3.37 -5.28
C SER A 44 -6.96 4.37 -4.47
N TYR A 45 -7.25 4.05 -3.20
CA TYR A 45 -7.87 4.98 -2.26
C TYR A 45 -7.00 6.24 -2.04
N GLY A 46 -5.70 6.07 -1.82
CA GLY A 46 -4.75 7.17 -1.68
C GLY A 46 -4.74 8.13 -2.86
N VAL A 47 -4.75 7.61 -4.09
CA VAL A 47 -4.77 8.43 -5.32
C VAL A 47 -6.13 9.10 -5.52
N THR A 48 -7.23 8.36 -5.36
CA THR A 48 -8.56 8.84 -5.77
C THR A 48 -9.28 9.67 -4.72
N LYS A 49 -8.98 9.47 -3.42
CA LYS A 49 -9.67 10.14 -2.30
C LYS A 49 -8.77 11.08 -1.52
N LEU A 50 -7.49 10.74 -1.37
CA LEU A 50 -6.55 11.51 -0.54
C LEU A 50 -5.65 12.44 -1.38
N GLY A 51 -5.65 12.31 -2.70
CA GLY A 51 -4.83 13.14 -3.59
C GLY A 51 -3.33 12.83 -3.53
N LEU A 52 -2.96 11.61 -3.11
CA LEU A 52 -1.57 11.19 -3.06
C LEU A 52 -1.00 11.00 -4.46
N THR A 53 0.25 11.42 -4.64
CA THR A 53 1.00 11.26 -5.89
C THR A 53 2.28 10.47 -5.71
N LYS A 54 2.64 10.14 -4.46
CA LYS A 54 3.84 9.37 -4.15
C LYS A 54 3.52 8.37 -3.04
N PHE A 55 4.12 7.20 -3.14
CA PHE A 55 4.06 6.16 -2.12
C PHE A 55 5.47 5.71 -1.74
N GLU A 56 5.70 5.47 -0.46
CA GLU A 56 6.93 4.88 0.05
C GLU A 56 6.65 3.62 0.86
N ALA A 57 7.52 2.63 0.73
CA ALA A 57 7.53 1.46 1.59
C ALA A 57 8.94 1.29 2.17
N LYS A 58 9.04 1.24 3.49
CA LYS A 58 10.28 0.88 4.20
C LYS A 58 10.21 -0.58 4.60
N ILE A 59 11.20 -1.35 4.17
CA ILE A 59 11.16 -2.81 4.27
C ILE A 59 12.51 -3.30 4.79
N GLY A 60 12.50 -4.18 5.79
CA GLY A 60 13.71 -4.87 6.23
C GLY A 60 14.41 -5.60 5.08
N GLN A 61 15.74 -5.50 4.99
CA GLN A 61 16.54 -6.04 3.90
C GLN A 61 16.38 -7.55 3.72
N GLY A 62 16.16 -8.30 4.81
CA GLY A 62 15.89 -9.75 4.78
C GLY A 62 14.42 -10.12 4.50
N ASN A 63 13.57 -9.18 4.08
CA ASN A 63 12.21 -9.44 3.66
C ASN A 63 12.11 -9.38 2.13
N GLU A 64 12.82 -10.28 1.46
CA GLU A 64 12.82 -10.38 0.01
C GLU A 64 11.43 -10.65 -0.58
N PRO A 65 10.50 -11.38 0.06
CA PRO A 65 9.13 -11.50 -0.42
C PRO A 65 8.43 -10.15 -0.59
N SER A 66 8.47 -9.27 0.43
CA SER A 66 7.86 -7.94 0.33
C SER A 66 8.60 -7.04 -0.66
N ILE A 67 9.95 -7.07 -0.68
CA ILE A 67 10.73 -6.29 -1.66
C ILE A 67 10.37 -6.67 -3.09
N ARG A 68 10.26 -7.99 -3.39
CA ARG A 68 9.85 -8.46 -4.73
C ARG A 68 8.41 -8.06 -5.05
N MET A 69 7.51 -8.10 -4.08
CA MET A 69 6.13 -7.68 -4.26
C MET A 69 6.06 -6.19 -4.65
N PHE A 70 6.68 -5.30 -3.88
CA PHE A 70 6.67 -3.86 -4.19
C PHE A 70 7.36 -3.53 -5.50
N ARG A 71 8.46 -4.20 -5.86
CA ARG A 71 9.09 -4.04 -7.18
C ARG A 71 8.16 -4.43 -8.34
N LYS A 72 7.33 -5.45 -8.18
CA LYS A 72 6.30 -5.81 -9.18
C LYS A 72 5.19 -4.76 -9.30
N LEU A 73 5.00 -3.96 -8.25
CA LEU A 73 4.09 -2.82 -8.22
C LEU A 73 4.77 -1.52 -8.65
N HIS A 74 5.85 -1.63 -9.43
CA HIS A 74 6.62 -0.51 -10.00
C HIS A 74 7.36 0.37 -8.99
N PHE A 75 7.45 -0.04 -7.71
CA PHE A 75 8.27 0.70 -6.76
C PHE A 75 9.76 0.49 -7.05
N GLU A 76 10.50 1.58 -6.99
CA GLU A 76 11.95 1.62 -7.20
C GLU A 76 12.68 1.91 -5.89
N GLN A 77 13.87 1.33 -5.73
CA GLN A 77 14.66 1.56 -4.53
C GLN A 77 15.31 2.95 -4.57
N VAL A 78 15.04 3.78 -3.56
CA VAL A 78 15.54 5.16 -3.47
C VAL A 78 16.55 5.38 -2.34
N ALA A 79 16.52 4.53 -1.30
CA ALA A 79 17.47 4.63 -0.19
C ALA A 79 17.73 3.27 0.48
N VAL A 80 18.83 3.20 1.22
CA VAL A 80 19.18 2.08 2.10
C VAL A 80 19.56 2.66 3.46
N ASN A 81 18.99 2.11 4.52
CA ASN A 81 19.37 2.44 5.89
C ASN A 81 20.18 1.27 6.48
N SER A 82 21.48 1.46 6.65
CA SER A 82 22.37 0.43 7.19
C SER A 82 22.26 0.27 8.71
N VAL A 83 21.76 1.27 9.44
CA VAL A 83 21.58 1.17 10.90
C VAL A 83 20.39 0.27 11.22
N PHE A 84 19.28 0.47 10.53
CA PHE A 84 18.05 -0.32 10.73
C PHE A 84 17.97 -1.55 9.80
N GLN A 85 18.93 -1.73 8.89
CA GLN A 85 18.93 -2.81 7.90
C GLN A 85 17.67 -2.79 7.04
N GLU A 86 17.31 -1.62 6.52
CA GLU A 86 16.09 -1.40 5.72
C GLU A 86 16.42 -0.87 4.32
N VAL A 87 15.52 -1.11 3.38
CA VAL A 87 15.45 -0.44 2.08
C VAL A 87 14.20 0.43 2.02
N THR A 88 14.33 1.60 1.42
CA THR A 88 13.18 2.45 1.08
C THR A 88 12.90 2.30 -0.40
N LEU A 89 11.70 1.85 -0.72
CA LEU A 89 11.17 1.79 -2.08
C LEU A 89 10.16 2.92 -2.26
N ARG A 90 10.12 3.53 -3.45
CA ARG A 90 9.22 4.63 -3.77
C ARG A 90 8.58 4.41 -5.14
N LEU A 91 7.32 4.80 -5.25
CA LEU A 91 6.59 4.92 -6.49
C LEU A 91 6.04 6.34 -6.65
N THR A 92 6.23 6.93 -7.82
CA THR A 92 5.65 8.24 -8.17
C THR A 92 4.55 8.04 -9.20
N MET A 93 3.35 8.53 -8.89
CA MET A 93 2.16 8.45 -9.74
C MET A 93 2.27 9.44 -10.90
N ASN A 94 2.79 8.96 -12.02
CA ASN A 94 2.60 9.61 -13.31
C ASN A 94 1.28 9.14 -13.94
N GLU A 95 0.92 9.68 -15.11
CA GLU A 95 -0.33 9.30 -15.78
C GLU A 95 -0.39 7.79 -16.12
N HIS A 96 0.72 7.19 -16.54
CA HIS A 96 0.78 5.77 -16.86
C HIS A 96 0.54 4.89 -15.63
N GLU A 97 1.23 5.19 -14.52
CA GLU A 97 1.07 4.48 -13.24
C GLU A 97 -0.34 4.62 -12.68
N ARG A 98 -0.92 5.81 -12.84
CA ARG A 98 -2.31 6.08 -12.43
C ARG A 98 -3.29 5.22 -13.23
N GLN A 99 -3.16 5.16 -14.55
CA GLN A 99 -4.04 4.33 -15.38
C GLN A 99 -3.87 2.85 -15.05
N TRP A 100 -2.63 2.38 -14.95
CA TRP A 100 -2.32 0.99 -14.56
C TRP A 100 -2.96 0.63 -13.22
N LEU A 101 -2.81 1.47 -12.19
CA LEU A 101 -3.40 1.22 -10.87
C LEU A 101 -4.93 1.15 -10.95
N LEU A 102 -5.57 2.08 -11.66
CA LEU A 102 -7.02 2.08 -11.82
C LEU A 102 -7.53 0.84 -12.56
N GLU A 103 -6.81 0.36 -13.56
CA GLU A 103 -7.10 -0.91 -14.25
C GLU A 103 -6.97 -2.10 -13.29
N GLN A 104 -5.88 -2.16 -12.50
CA GLN A 104 -5.66 -3.22 -11.52
C GLN A 104 -6.73 -3.24 -10.41
N THR A 105 -7.35 -2.09 -10.10
CA THR A 105 -8.40 -1.99 -9.08
C THR A 105 -9.80 -1.80 -9.65
N SER A 106 -10.01 -2.10 -10.94
CA SER A 106 -11.31 -1.89 -11.61
C SER A 106 -12.44 -2.75 -11.04
N HIS A 107 -12.12 -3.85 -10.36
CA HIS A 107 -13.07 -4.74 -9.68
C HIS A 107 -13.36 -4.34 -8.23
N VAL A 108 -12.70 -3.31 -7.69
CA VAL A 108 -12.84 -2.90 -6.29
C VAL A 108 -14.12 -2.09 -6.12
N GLU A 109 -14.96 -2.50 -5.17
CA GLU A 109 -16.19 -1.80 -4.79
C GLU A 109 -16.02 -1.08 -3.45
N GLU A 110 -16.28 0.24 -3.43
CA GLU A 110 -16.34 1.02 -2.20
C GLU A 110 -17.76 0.98 -1.61
N LYS A 111 -17.89 0.71 -0.31
CA LYS A 111 -19.17 0.78 0.42
C LYS A 111 -19.03 1.69 1.63
N CYS A 112 -20.04 2.54 1.85
CA CYS A 112 -20.12 3.32 3.08
C CYS A 112 -20.37 2.38 4.26
N TYR A 113 -19.57 2.56 5.32
CA TYR A 113 -19.70 1.77 6.55
C TYR A 113 -21.03 2.01 7.29
N ILE A 114 -21.72 3.12 7.03
CA ILE A 114 -22.86 3.60 7.83
C ILE A 114 -24.20 2.88 7.49
N ASP A 115 -24.29 2.09 6.43
CA ASP A 115 -25.51 1.35 6.12
C ASP A 115 -25.54 -0.02 6.84
N GLY A 116 -26.08 -0.06 8.07
CA GLY A 116 -26.59 -1.33 8.63
C GLY A 116 -26.41 -1.63 10.12
N SER A 117 -26.22 -0.65 11.00
CA SER A 117 -26.30 -0.89 12.46
C SER A 117 -27.21 0.12 13.16
N SER A 118 -28.51 0.02 12.90
CA SER A 118 -29.47 0.17 13.98
C SER A 118 -29.32 -1.07 14.88
N GLU A 119 -28.28 -1.11 15.71
CA GLU A 119 -28.25 -1.99 16.86
C GLU A 119 -29.37 -1.50 17.79
N SER A 120 -30.49 -2.21 17.77
CA SER A 120 -31.53 -2.07 18.77
C SER A 120 -30.94 -2.40 20.14
N HIS A 121 -30.81 -1.37 20.98
CA HIS A 121 -30.57 -1.51 22.42
C HIS A 121 -31.64 -2.38 23.10
#